data_AF-G5I946-F1
#
_entry.id   AF-G5I946-F1
#
_cell.length_a   1.000
_cell.length_b   1.000
_cell.length_c   1.000
_cell.angle_alpha   90.00
_cell.angle_beta   90.00
_cell.angle_gamma   90.00
#
_symmetry.space_group_name_H-M   'P 1'
#
loop_
_entity.id
_entity.type
_entity.pdbx_description
1 polymer ?
#
loop_
_entity_poly.entity_id
_entity_poly.type
_entity_poly.pdbx_seq_one_letter_code
_entity_poly.pdbx_strand_id
1 'polypeptide(L)'
;MERDKLCSKIRDYKNGNRIALNEIISQMTPLVKKFARKCFFMEYDDAFQEFSMVLIEAVSKIRTYENDGQCIVYINTCFKNKYCLLCKNYYIYKEIEELYENKDIPSQIECFSDIIFIIDISRYINQIECDSHKKIAELYLVEGKSDREISETLCISRQYVNRVRRRLLNDLRTEYFMQK
;
A
#
# COMPACT_ATOMS: atom_id res chain seq x y z
N MET A 1 17.75 -36.54 -14.56
CA MET A 1 17.30 -35.37 -15.33
C MET A 1 16.13 -34.60 -14.67
N GLU A 2 15.69 -34.96 -13.46
CA GLU A 2 14.48 -34.40 -12.81
C GLU A 2 14.74 -33.28 -11.77
N ARG A 3 16.01 -33.06 -11.39
CA ARG A 3 16.39 -32.16 -10.28
C ARG A 3 16.47 -30.67 -10.65
N ASP A 4 16.41 -30.30 -11.94
CA ASP A 4 16.47 -28.89 -12.37
C ASP A 4 15.11 -28.18 -12.43
N LYS A 5 14.02 -28.93 -12.32
CA LYS A 5 12.67 -28.38 -12.38
C LYS A 5 12.34 -27.58 -11.13
N LEU A 6 11.79 -26.39 -11.32
CA LEU A 6 11.38 -25.50 -10.24
C LEU A 6 10.31 -26.15 -9.35
N CYS A 7 9.34 -26.87 -9.93
CA CYS A 7 8.28 -27.53 -9.19
C CYS A 7 8.79 -28.63 -8.25
N SER A 8 9.81 -29.38 -8.67
CA SER A 8 10.47 -30.39 -7.84
C SER A 8 11.15 -29.75 -6.62
N LYS A 9 11.91 -28.66 -6.83
CA LYS A 9 12.57 -27.94 -5.73
C LYS A 9 11.59 -27.32 -4.74
N ILE A 10 10.47 -26.77 -5.24
CA ILE A 10 9.39 -26.27 -4.38
C ILE A 10 8.81 -27.41 -3.54
N ARG A 11 8.59 -28.59 -4.13
CA ARG A 11 8.11 -29.77 -3.39
C ARG A 11 9.08 -30.19 -2.29
N ASP A 12 10.38 -30.23 -2.57
CA ASP A 12 11.40 -30.56 -1.58
C ASP A 12 11.43 -29.55 -0.44
N TYR A 13 11.33 -28.25 -0.75
CA TYR A 13 11.22 -27.20 0.25
C TYR A 13 9.99 -27.39 1.15
N LYS A 14 8.83 -27.72 0.57
CA LYS A 14 7.59 -27.98 1.31
C LYS A 14 7.69 -29.22 2.21
N ASN A 15 8.50 -30.20 1.82
CA ASN A 15 8.78 -31.39 2.61
C ASN A 15 9.83 -31.14 3.73
N GLY A 16 10.28 -29.89 3.91
CA GLY A 16 11.19 -29.49 4.98
C GLY A 16 12.66 -29.37 4.56
N ASN A 17 13.02 -29.63 3.30
CA ASN A 17 14.39 -29.44 2.83
C ASN A 17 14.70 -27.95 2.65
N ARG A 18 15.40 -27.36 3.63
CA ARG A 18 15.79 -25.95 3.59
C ARG A 18 16.81 -25.62 2.51
N ILE A 19 17.62 -26.58 2.06
CA ILE A 19 18.61 -26.39 0.99
C ILE A 19 17.90 -26.06 -0.33
N ALA A 20 16.73 -26.66 -0.57
CA ALA A 20 15.94 -26.42 -1.77
C ALA A 20 15.53 -24.94 -1.93
N LEU A 21 15.38 -24.19 -0.83
CA LEU A 21 15.10 -22.76 -0.91
C LEU A 21 16.26 -21.99 -1.56
N ASN A 22 17.50 -22.31 -1.21
CA ASN A 22 18.68 -21.67 -1.79
C ASN A 22 18.81 -21.97 -3.29
N GLU A 23 18.47 -23.20 -3.69
CA GLU A 23 18.46 -23.58 -5.11
C GLU A 23 17.38 -22.85 -5.90
N ILE A 24 16.19 -22.65 -5.31
CA ILE A 24 15.11 -21.86 -5.92
C ILE A 24 15.54 -20.39 -6.04
N ILE A 25 16.12 -19.81 -4.99
CA ILE A 25 16.63 -18.43 -5.00
C ILE A 25 17.66 -18.27 -6.11
N SER A 26 18.64 -19.17 -6.21
CA SER A 26 19.64 -19.14 -7.27
C SER A 26 19.00 -19.20 -8.66
N GLN A 27 18.07 -20.14 -8.88
CA GLN A 27 17.38 -20.34 -10.15
C GLN A 27 16.50 -19.14 -10.54
N MET A 28 15.87 -18.47 -9.57
CA MET A 28 14.94 -17.36 -9.81
C MET A 28 15.60 -15.98 -9.67
N THR A 29 16.89 -15.91 -9.31
CA THR A 29 17.67 -14.67 -9.22
C THR A 29 17.58 -13.82 -10.51
N PRO A 30 17.61 -14.37 -11.73
CA PRO A 30 17.43 -13.57 -12.95
C PRO A 30 16.10 -12.79 -12.98
N LEU A 31 15.02 -13.37 -12.43
CA LEU A 31 13.71 -12.70 -12.33
C LEU A 31 13.74 -11.57 -11.30
N VAL A 32 14.38 -11.80 -10.15
CA VAL A 32 14.64 -10.76 -9.13
C VAL A 32 15.38 -9.59 -9.74
N LYS A 33 16.52 -9.85 -10.40
CA LYS A 33 17.32 -8.82 -11.08
C LYS A 33 16.52 -8.09 -12.17
N LYS A 34 15.67 -8.80 -12.92
CA LYS A 34 14.81 -8.20 -13.95
C LYS A 34 13.86 -7.17 -13.35
N PHE A 35 13.20 -7.50 -12.24
CA PHE A 35 12.26 -6.59 -11.59
C PHE A 35 12.94 -5.48 -10.80
N ALA A 36 14.06 -5.76 -10.13
CA ALA A 36 14.87 -4.74 -9.47
C ALA A 36 15.31 -3.64 -10.47
N ARG A 37 15.82 -4.03 -11.65
CA ARG A 37 16.18 -3.06 -12.72
C ARG A 37 15.00 -2.28 -13.30
N LYS A 38 13.77 -2.76 -13.14
CA LYS A 38 12.57 -2.03 -13.59
C LYS A 38 12.18 -0.91 -12.62
N CYS A 39 12.63 -0.97 -11.37
CA CYS A 39 12.37 0.07 -10.38
C CYS A 39 13.38 1.21 -10.56
N PHE A 40 13.19 2.03 -11.60
CA PHE A 40 14.05 3.20 -11.87
C PHE A 40 13.97 4.29 -10.79
N PHE A 41 13.01 4.17 -9.88
CA PHE A 41 12.66 5.14 -8.84
C PHE A 41 13.14 4.71 -7.44
N MET A 42 13.98 3.68 -7.36
CA MET A 42 14.51 3.12 -6.12
C MET A 42 15.93 2.60 -6.38
N GLU A 43 16.78 2.61 -5.36
CA GLU A 43 18.11 2.03 -5.45
C GLU A 43 18.05 0.53 -5.78
N TYR A 44 18.98 0.08 -6.63
CA TYR A 44 18.95 -1.28 -7.13
C TYR A 44 19.03 -2.32 -6.01
N ASP A 45 19.85 -2.08 -4.98
CA ASP A 45 20.03 -3.01 -3.88
C ASP A 45 18.77 -3.12 -3.00
N ASP A 46 18.06 -2.00 -2.78
CA ASP A 46 16.78 -2.00 -2.06
C ASP A 46 15.71 -2.74 -2.87
N ALA A 47 15.61 -2.44 -4.16
CA ALA A 47 14.67 -3.12 -5.05
C ALA A 47 14.99 -4.63 -5.13
N PHE A 48 16.26 -4.99 -5.18
CA PHE A 48 16.70 -6.39 -5.18
C PHE A 48 16.30 -7.11 -3.89
N GLN A 49 16.47 -6.47 -2.72
CA GLN A 49 16.03 -7.03 -1.44
C GLN A 49 14.51 -7.20 -1.40
N GLU A 50 13.75 -6.20 -1.84
CA GLU A 50 12.29 -6.25 -1.89
C GLU A 50 11.77 -7.43 -2.73
N PHE A 51 12.30 -7.62 -3.94
CA PHE A 51 11.91 -8.75 -4.78
C PHE A 51 12.46 -10.10 -4.29
N SER A 52 13.58 -10.10 -3.56
CA SER A 52 14.08 -11.31 -2.90
C SER A 52 13.12 -11.78 -1.80
N MET A 53 12.57 -10.85 -1.01
CA MET A 53 11.56 -11.15 0.00
C MET A 53 10.27 -11.68 -0.63
N VAL A 54 9.80 -11.05 -1.73
CA VAL A 54 8.63 -11.53 -2.48
C VAL A 54 8.82 -12.96 -2.97
N LEU A 55 10.03 -13.32 -3.44
CA LEU A 55 10.32 -14.69 -3.87
C LEU A 55 10.18 -15.69 -2.73
N ILE A 56 10.81 -15.42 -1.58
CA ILE A 56 10.77 -16.28 -0.39
C ILE A 56 9.32 -16.46 0.07
N GLU A 57 8.57 -15.36 0.13
CA GLU A 57 7.16 -15.37 0.52
C GLU A 57 6.28 -16.14 -0.48
N ALA A 58 6.48 -15.94 -1.78
CA ALA A 58 5.75 -16.63 -2.83
C ALA A 58 6.00 -18.16 -2.76
N VAL A 59 7.25 -18.58 -2.63
CA VAL A 59 7.64 -19.99 -2.47
C VAL A 59 7.05 -20.59 -1.18
N SER A 60 7.01 -19.81 -0.10
CA SER A 60 6.38 -20.21 1.15
C SER A 60 4.86 -20.38 1.04
N LYS A 61 4.18 -19.48 0.29
CA LYS A 61 2.72 -19.45 0.20
C LYS A 61 2.11 -20.25 -0.95
N ILE A 62 2.87 -20.59 -1.99
CA ILE A 62 2.37 -21.35 -3.15
C ILE A 62 1.75 -22.68 -2.70
N ARG A 63 0.57 -23.00 -3.25
CA ARG A 63 -0.20 -24.22 -2.91
C ARG A 63 -0.21 -25.24 -4.03
N THR A 64 -0.18 -24.79 -5.28
CA THR A 64 -0.18 -25.63 -6.48
C THR A 64 1.17 -25.52 -7.17
N TYR A 65 1.85 -26.65 -7.35
CA TYR A 65 3.21 -26.72 -7.90
C TYR A 65 3.41 -28.04 -8.66
N GLU A 66 2.49 -28.36 -9.57
CA GLU A 66 2.53 -29.61 -10.35
C GLU A 66 3.56 -29.54 -11.48
N ASN A 67 3.72 -28.36 -12.07
CA ASN A 67 4.68 -28.10 -13.14
C ASN A 67 5.31 -26.70 -13.05
N ASP A 68 6.44 -26.51 -13.72
CA ASP A 68 7.21 -25.26 -13.69
C ASP A 68 6.42 -24.08 -14.22
N GLY A 69 5.57 -24.28 -15.24
CA GLY A 69 4.74 -23.22 -15.80
C GLY A 69 3.82 -22.59 -14.75
N GLN A 70 3.11 -23.42 -13.98
CA GLN A 70 2.26 -22.95 -12.88
C GLN A 70 3.08 -22.17 -11.83
N CYS A 71 4.23 -22.71 -11.42
CA CYS A 71 5.09 -22.07 -10.43
C CYS A 71 5.60 -20.69 -10.91
N ILE A 72 6.07 -20.62 -12.17
CA ILE A 72 6.58 -19.40 -12.78
C ILE A 72 5.47 -18.35 -12.91
N VAL A 73 4.28 -18.74 -13.36
CA VAL A 73 3.12 -17.84 -13.50
C VAL A 73 2.73 -17.26 -12.14
N TYR A 74 2.68 -18.08 -11.09
CA TYR A 74 2.36 -17.64 -9.74
C TYR A 74 3.40 -16.63 -9.22
N ILE A 75 4.69 -17.00 -9.24
CA ILE A 75 5.77 -16.13 -8.75
C ILE A 75 5.81 -14.82 -9.54
N ASN A 76 5.70 -14.88 -10.86
CA ASN A 76 5.69 -13.69 -11.70
C ASN A 76 4.49 -12.78 -11.41
N THR A 77 3.34 -13.34 -11.03
CA THR A 77 2.18 -12.56 -10.60
C THR A 77 2.45 -11.83 -9.28
N CYS A 78 3.04 -12.51 -8.29
CA CYS A 78 3.47 -11.87 -7.04
C CYS A 78 4.44 -10.71 -7.30
N PHE A 79 5.40 -10.89 -8.20
CA PHE A 79 6.37 -9.87 -8.57
C PHE A 79 5.71 -8.67 -9.25
N LYS A 80 4.79 -8.90 -10.20
CA LYS A 80 4.00 -7.83 -10.83
C LYS A 80 3.22 -7.04 -9.78
N ASN A 81 2.59 -7.72 -8.83
CA ASN A 81 1.83 -7.06 -7.76
C ASN A 81 2.72 -6.18 -6.88
N LYS A 82 3.88 -6.70 -6.44
CA LYS A 82 4.85 -5.88 -5.69
C LYS A 82 5.34 -4.70 -6.51
N TYR A 83 5.66 -4.89 -7.79
CA TYR A 83 6.08 -3.80 -8.66
C TYR A 83 5.02 -2.70 -8.76
N CYS A 84 3.75 -3.08 -8.99
CA CYS A 84 2.65 -2.12 -9.01
C CYS A 84 2.49 -1.39 -7.67
N LEU A 85 2.64 -2.07 -6.54
CA LEU A 85 2.61 -1.45 -5.21
C LEU A 85 3.74 -0.43 -5.04
N LEU A 86 4.98 -0.80 -5.38
CA LEU A 86 6.14 0.08 -5.30
C LEU A 86 5.99 1.31 -6.20
N CYS A 87 5.48 1.15 -7.43
CA CYS A 87 5.18 2.26 -8.31
C CYS A 87 4.13 3.20 -7.72
N LYS A 88 3.02 2.66 -7.18
CA LYS A 88 1.98 3.47 -6.52
C LYS A 88 2.56 4.28 -5.36
N ASN A 89 3.34 3.64 -4.51
CA ASN A 89 3.99 4.29 -3.38
C ASN A 89 4.94 5.40 -3.85
N TYR A 90 5.75 5.16 -4.88
CA TYR A 90 6.62 6.19 -5.45
C TYR A 90 5.85 7.43 -5.92
N TYR A 91 4.74 7.27 -6.64
CA TYR A 91 3.95 8.42 -7.07
C TYR A 91 3.31 9.18 -5.90
N ILE A 92 2.88 8.45 -4.86
CA ILE A 92 2.39 9.06 -3.62
C ILE A 92 3.52 9.86 -2.95
N TYR A 93 4.72 9.29 -2.80
CA TYR A 93 5.87 9.97 -2.23
C TYR A 93 6.27 11.21 -3.00
N LYS A 94 6.24 11.13 -4.32
CA LYS A 94 6.52 12.27 -5.18
C LYS A 94 5.49 13.39 -5.00
N GLU A 95 4.19 13.06 -4.96
CA GLU A 95 3.12 14.02 -4.70
C GLU A 95 3.29 14.68 -3.32
N ILE A 96 3.67 13.88 -2.31
CA ILE A 96 3.98 14.36 -0.96
C ILE A 96 5.17 15.32 -0.98
N GLU A 97 6.29 14.92 -1.58
CA GLU A 97 7.53 15.73 -1.66
C GLU A 97 7.26 17.07 -2.35
N GLU A 98 6.51 17.05 -3.46
CA GLU A 98 6.04 18.26 -4.14
C GLU A 98 5.15 19.14 -3.22
N LEU A 99 4.32 18.54 -2.36
CA LEU A 99 3.53 19.31 -1.37
C LEU A 99 4.40 19.89 -0.24
N TYR A 100 5.42 19.16 0.23
CA TYR A 100 6.37 19.61 1.26
C TYR A 100 7.25 20.76 0.75
N GLU A 101 7.73 20.71 -0.49
CA GLU A 101 8.51 21.81 -1.07
C GLU A 101 7.68 23.09 -1.22
N ASN A 102 6.35 22.97 -1.30
CA ASN A 102 5.43 24.09 -1.53
C ASN A 102 4.78 24.67 -0.25
N LYS A 103 4.88 24.02 0.93
CA LYS A 103 4.34 24.55 2.22
C LYS A 103 5.07 24.04 3.46
N ASP A 104 5.24 24.93 4.46
CA ASP A 104 5.67 24.63 5.84
C ASP A 104 4.74 23.60 6.51
N ILE A 105 5.04 22.31 6.38
CA ILE A 105 4.34 21.24 7.11
C ILE A 105 5.13 20.94 8.40
N PRO A 106 4.48 20.86 9.59
CA PRO A 106 5.16 20.61 10.85
C PRO A 106 5.94 19.28 10.85
N SER A 107 7.14 19.32 11.42
CA SER A 107 8.16 18.25 11.48
C SER A 107 7.81 17.00 12.31
N GLN A 108 6.53 16.76 12.62
CA GLN A 108 6.10 15.77 13.62
C GLN A 108 5.40 14.52 13.03
N ILE A 109 5.49 14.26 11.74
CA ILE A 109 4.90 13.05 11.15
C ILE A 109 5.92 11.91 11.20
N GLU A 110 5.83 11.07 12.22
CA GLU A 110 6.79 9.97 12.48
C GLU A 110 6.45 8.65 11.76
N CYS A 111 5.22 8.47 11.24
CA CYS A 111 4.78 7.19 10.67
C CYS A 111 4.18 7.29 9.26
N PHE A 112 4.63 6.43 8.35
CA PHE A 112 4.15 6.33 6.96
C PHE A 112 2.64 6.05 6.83
N SER A 113 2.04 5.32 7.78
CA SER A 113 0.58 5.10 7.80
C SER A 113 -0.19 6.41 7.94
N ASP A 114 0.36 7.34 8.70
CA ASP A 114 -0.31 8.59 9.05
C ASP A 114 -0.28 9.55 7.88
N ILE A 115 0.81 9.53 7.09
CA ILE A 115 0.90 10.29 5.84
C ILE A 115 -0.15 9.81 4.83
N ILE A 116 -0.25 8.51 4.59
CA ILE A 116 -1.24 7.94 3.66
C ILE A 116 -2.66 8.31 4.13
N PHE A 117 -2.93 8.15 5.43
CA PHE A 117 -4.21 8.53 6.03
C PHE A 117 -4.52 10.02 5.83
N ILE A 118 -3.55 10.91 6.08
CA ILE A 118 -3.72 12.37 5.89
C ILE A 118 -4.02 12.71 4.42
N ILE A 119 -3.33 12.07 3.47
CA ILE A 119 -3.56 12.31 2.04
C ILE A 119 -4.96 11.87 1.64
N ASP A 120 -5.36 10.67 2.03
CA ASP A 120 -6.67 10.16 1.64
C ASP A 120 -7.80 10.95 2.29
N ILE A 121 -7.63 11.39 3.54
CA ILE A 121 -8.55 12.33 4.21
C ILE A 121 -8.58 13.67 3.47
N SER A 122 -7.44 14.20 3.05
CA SER A 122 -7.36 15.45 2.30
C SER A 122 -8.04 15.37 0.93
N ARG A 123 -7.85 14.24 0.20
CA ARG A 123 -8.55 13.98 -1.07
C ARG A 123 -10.06 13.88 -0.87
N TYR A 124 -10.50 13.12 0.13
CA TYR A 124 -11.92 13.02 0.48
C TYR A 124 -12.53 14.40 0.77
N ILE A 125 -11.88 15.21 1.63
CA ILE A 125 -12.33 16.56 1.95
C ILE A 125 -12.43 17.43 0.70
N ASN A 126 -11.48 17.30 -0.24
CA ASN A 126 -11.49 18.07 -1.49
C ASN A 126 -12.57 17.65 -2.50
N GLN A 127 -13.12 16.44 -2.38
CA GLN A 127 -14.23 15.98 -3.22
C GLN A 127 -15.60 16.44 -2.71
N ILE A 128 -15.69 16.96 -1.48
CA ILE A 128 -16.94 17.47 -0.92
C ILE A 128 -17.33 18.76 -1.66
N GLU A 129 -18.42 18.71 -2.42
CA GLU A 129 -18.92 19.86 -3.20
C GLU A 129 -19.45 21.00 -2.31
N CYS A 130 -19.98 20.68 -1.14
CA CYS A 130 -20.58 21.68 -0.25
C CYS A 130 -19.52 22.28 0.70
N ASP A 131 -19.19 23.55 0.52
CA ASP A 131 -18.20 24.28 1.35
C ASP A 131 -18.49 24.18 2.85
N SER A 132 -19.76 24.25 3.25
CA SER A 132 -20.14 24.12 4.67
C SER A 132 -19.82 22.73 5.23
N HIS A 133 -20.02 21.67 4.44
CA HIS A 133 -19.67 20.31 4.82
C HIS A 133 -18.15 20.11 4.81
N LYS A 134 -17.45 20.70 3.84
CA LYS A 134 -15.99 20.69 3.74
C LYS A 134 -15.35 21.32 4.99
N LYS A 135 -15.86 22.47 5.42
CA LYS A 135 -15.39 23.16 6.64
C LYS A 135 -15.64 22.34 7.91
N ILE A 136 -16.80 21.69 8.00
CA ILE A 136 -17.11 20.76 9.10
C ILE A 136 -16.15 19.55 9.08
N ALA A 137 -15.84 19.02 7.90
CA ALA A 137 -14.92 17.90 7.72
C ALA A 137 -13.47 18.29 8.12
N GLU A 138 -12.97 19.45 7.70
CA GLU A 138 -11.66 19.99 8.08
C GLU A 138 -11.55 20.11 9.61
N LEU A 139 -12.50 20.80 10.25
CA LEU A 139 -12.47 21.04 11.70
C LEU A 139 -12.58 19.74 12.51
N TYR A 140 -13.33 18.75 12.01
CA TYR A 140 -13.51 17.48 12.72
C TYR A 140 -12.36 16.49 12.49
N LEU A 141 -11.99 16.24 11.23
CA LEU A 141 -11.07 15.17 10.85
C LEU A 141 -9.60 15.60 10.95
N VAL A 142 -9.30 16.88 10.71
CA VAL A 142 -7.93 17.40 10.70
C VAL A 142 -7.61 18.11 12.01
N GLU A 143 -8.50 18.99 12.48
CA GLU A 143 -8.26 19.76 13.72
C GLU A 143 -8.77 19.04 14.99
N GLY A 144 -9.50 17.93 14.87
CA GLY A 144 -9.98 17.13 16.01
C GLY A 144 -11.03 17.80 16.89
N LYS A 145 -11.71 18.85 16.40
CA LYS A 145 -12.71 19.61 17.18
C LYS A 145 -13.99 18.82 17.42
N SER A 146 -14.60 19.02 18.58
CA SER A 146 -15.89 18.43 18.92
C SER A 146 -17.07 19.12 18.20
N ASP A 147 -18.21 18.42 18.11
CA ASP A 147 -19.45 18.99 17.52
C ASP A 147 -19.84 20.34 18.15
N ARG A 148 -19.50 20.56 19.44
CA ARG A 148 -19.73 21.83 20.13
C ARG A 148 -18.77 22.92 19.63
N GLU A 149 -17.48 22.65 19.62
CA GLU A 149 -16.47 23.61 19.18
C GLU A 149 -16.65 24.01 17.71
N ILE A 150 -17.04 23.05 16.86
CA ILE A 150 -17.36 23.31 15.45
C ILE A 150 -18.61 24.20 15.35
N SER A 151 -19.65 23.92 16.15
CA SER A 151 -20.88 24.72 16.16
C SER A 151 -20.62 26.18 16.56
N GLU A 152 -19.73 26.38 17.53
CA GLU A 152 -19.29 27.70 17.99
C GLU A 152 -18.41 28.39 16.94
N THR A 153 -17.49 27.66 16.30
CA THR A 153 -16.57 28.19 15.27
C THR A 153 -17.32 28.63 14.01
N LEU A 154 -18.31 27.86 13.57
CA LEU A 154 -19.05 28.11 12.33
C LEU A 154 -20.37 28.85 12.54
N CYS A 155 -20.74 29.17 13.79
CA CYS A 155 -22.01 29.81 14.15
C CYS A 155 -23.25 29.05 13.61
N ILE A 156 -23.24 27.71 13.67
CA ILE A 156 -24.32 26.83 13.21
C ILE A 156 -24.79 25.91 14.33
N SER A 157 -25.98 25.33 14.21
CA SER A 157 -26.50 24.45 15.26
C SER A 157 -25.65 23.18 15.43
N ARG A 158 -25.40 22.78 16.68
CA ARG A 158 -24.73 21.51 17.02
C ARG A 158 -25.43 20.29 16.40
N GLN A 159 -26.76 20.34 16.28
CA GLN A 159 -27.56 19.29 15.64
C GLN A 159 -27.23 19.16 14.15
N TYR A 160 -27.06 20.29 13.46
CA TYR A 160 -26.65 20.31 12.06
C TYR A 160 -25.24 19.73 11.88
N VAL A 161 -24.28 20.15 12.71
CA VAL A 161 -22.90 19.62 12.70
C VAL A 161 -22.90 18.10 12.86
N ASN A 162 -23.58 17.59 13.89
CA ASN A 162 -23.67 16.16 14.15
C ASN A 162 -24.33 15.40 12.97
N ARG A 163 -25.37 15.96 12.35
CA ARG A 163 -26.01 15.35 11.17
C ARG A 163 -25.04 15.26 9.98
N VAL A 164 -24.32 16.33 9.69
CA VAL A 164 -23.33 16.36 8.59
C VAL A 164 -22.17 15.41 8.89
N ARG A 165 -21.60 15.46 10.09
CA ARG A 165 -20.50 14.57 10.52
C ARG A 165 -20.87 13.10 10.37
N ARG A 166 -22.09 12.70 10.78
CA ARG A 166 -22.56 11.31 10.62
C ARG A 166 -22.66 10.89 9.16
N ARG A 167 -23.11 11.78 8.27
CA ARG A 167 -23.13 11.52 6.83
C ARG A 167 -21.72 11.28 6.32
N LEU A 168 -20.80 12.22 6.60
CA LEU A 168 -19.41 12.12 6.17
C LEU A 168 -18.72 10.83 6.65
N LEU A 169 -18.95 10.42 7.91
CA LEU A 169 -18.42 9.16 8.44
C LEU A 169 -19.02 7.92 7.78
N ASN A 170 -20.28 7.97 7.36
CA ASN A 170 -20.90 6.87 6.62
C ASN A 170 -20.35 6.76 5.20
N ASP A 171 -20.09 7.90 4.54
CA ASP A 171 -19.50 7.94 3.20
C ASP A 171 -18.08 7.34 3.23
N LEU A 172 -17.25 7.79 4.18
CA LEU A 172 -15.92 7.22 4.44
C LEU A 172 -15.97 5.72 4.75
N ARG A 173 -16.92 5.27 5.58
CA ARG A 173 -17.07 3.82 5.85
C ARG A 173 -17.42 3.03 4.60
N THR A 174 -18.23 3.59 3.72
CA THR A 174 -18.63 2.91 2.49
C THR A 174 -17.45 2.78 1.52
N GLU A 175 -16.66 3.83 1.36
CA GLU A 175 -15.49 3.83 0.47
C GLU A 175 -14.38 2.86 0.93
N TYR A 176 -14.15 2.73 2.24
CA TYR A 176 -13.07 1.90 2.78
C TYR A 176 -13.45 0.44 3.07
N PHE A 177 -14.73 0.13 3.35
CA PHE A 177 -15.15 -1.24 3.71
C PHE A 177 -15.85 -2.01 2.57
N MET A 178 -16.18 -1.39 1.43
CA MET A 178 -16.83 -2.05 0.28
C MET A 178 -15.90 -2.29 -0.92
N GLN A 179 -14.59 -2.04 -0.81
CA GLN A 179 -13.61 -2.54 -1.79
C GLN A 179 -13.33 -4.02 -1.50
N LYS A 180 -14.22 -4.91 -1.95
CA LYS A 180 -14.04 -6.37 -1.96
C LYS A 180 -13.72 -6.86 -3.36
#